data_AF-A0A7V7N0M9-F1
#
_entry.id   AF-A0A7V7N0M9-F1
#
_cell.length_a   1.000
_cell.length_b   1.000
_cell.length_c   1.000
_cell.angle_alpha   90.00
_cell.angle_beta   90.00
_cell.angle_gamma   90.00
#
_symmetry.space_group_name_H-M   'P 1'
#
loop_
_entity.id
_entity.type
_entity.pdbx_description
1 polymer ?
#
loop_
_entity_poly.entity_id
_entity_poly.type
_entity_poly.pdbx_seq_one_letter_code
_entity_poly.pdbx_strand_id
1 'polypeptide(L)'
;MIHVLTIHWKSAEWIDIQLKYLKENLNQPFRVYAFLNDVPNVEEHKNKFFYYNTEDIKSHPIKLNLLADIAGFAAENDNDYLMFLDGDAFPINSLDDLFINTMENYPLAAVQRLENNDDIQPHPCFCGWKVSVWNGVCGDWAHGGITW
;
A
#
# COMPACT_ATOMS: atom_id res chain seq x y z
N MET A 1 -10.72 0.41 9.57
CA MET A 1 -10.00 1.51 8.90
C MET A 1 -9.07 0.92 7.85
N ILE A 2 -8.73 1.67 6.80
CA ILE A 2 -7.77 1.24 5.76
C ILE A 2 -6.46 2.03 5.91
N HIS A 3 -5.34 1.34 6.01
CA HIS A 3 -4.00 1.91 6.02
C HIS A 3 -3.37 1.73 4.65
N VAL A 4 -3.38 2.80 3.84
CA VAL A 4 -2.82 2.80 2.48
C VAL A 4 -1.32 3.03 2.57
N LEU A 5 -0.53 2.12 1.99
CA LEU A 5 0.93 2.10 2.03
C LEU A 5 1.46 2.30 0.61
N THR A 6 2.14 3.41 0.37
CA THR A 6 2.58 3.81 -0.99
C THR A 6 4.02 4.27 -1.01
N ILE A 7 4.69 4.06 -2.14
CA ILE A 7 6.07 4.50 -2.36
C ILE A 7 6.10 5.35 -3.62
N HIS A 8 6.58 6.59 -3.47
CA HIS A 8 6.87 7.50 -4.59
C HIS A 8 8.38 7.60 -4.78
N TRP A 9 8.86 7.39 -6.00
CA TRP A 9 10.28 7.40 -6.32
C TRP A 9 10.59 8.36 -7.46
N LYS A 10 11.49 9.32 -7.24
CA LYS A 10 12.01 10.27 -8.23
C LYS A 10 11.00 11.15 -8.97
N SER A 11 9.71 11.06 -8.64
CA SER A 11 8.65 11.86 -9.24
C SER A 11 7.61 12.23 -8.20
N ALA A 12 7.07 13.44 -8.33
CA ALA A 12 5.93 13.93 -7.56
C ALA A 12 4.62 13.92 -8.38
N GLU A 13 4.69 13.60 -9.68
CA GLU A 13 3.58 13.75 -10.64
C GLU A 13 2.33 12.98 -10.22
N TRP A 14 2.51 11.82 -9.62
CA TRP A 14 1.42 10.93 -9.24
C TRP A 14 0.86 11.17 -7.84
N ILE A 15 1.55 11.92 -6.98
CA ILE A 15 1.16 12.09 -5.58
C ILE A 15 -0.24 12.69 -5.47
N ASP A 16 -0.46 13.85 -6.10
CA ASP A 16 -1.73 14.56 -5.95
C ASP A 16 -2.87 13.88 -6.70
N ILE A 17 -2.55 13.18 -7.79
CA ILE A 17 -3.50 12.35 -8.54
C ILE A 17 -3.94 11.18 -7.67
N GLN A 18 -3.00 10.40 -7.14
CA GLN A 18 -3.29 9.26 -6.27
C GLN A 18 -4.11 9.67 -5.05
N LEU A 19 -3.73 10.73 -4.34
CA LEU A 19 -4.45 11.22 -3.16
C LEU A 19 -5.86 11.71 -3.50
N LYS A 20 -6.04 12.39 -4.64
CA LYS A 20 -7.36 12.80 -5.13
C LYS A 20 -8.25 11.58 -5.36
N TYR A 21 -7.76 10.59 -6.10
CA TYR A 21 -8.55 9.42 -6.47
C TYR A 21 -8.84 8.50 -5.29
N LEU A 22 -7.92 8.38 -4.32
CA LEU A 22 -8.19 7.71 -3.04
C LEU A 22 -9.33 8.41 -2.29
N LYS A 23 -9.31 9.74 -2.19
CA LYS A 23 -10.37 10.51 -1.52
C LYS A 23 -11.72 10.40 -2.23
N GLU A 24 -11.72 10.32 -3.55
CA GLU A 24 -12.95 10.22 -4.36
C GLU A 24 -13.57 8.82 -4.34
N ASN A 25 -12.77 7.76 -4.13
CA ASN A 25 -13.19 6.38 -4.38
C ASN A 25 -13.03 5.41 -3.19
N LEU A 26 -12.57 5.91 -2.03
CA LEU A 26 -12.50 5.15 -0.79
C LEU A 26 -13.36 5.86 0.26
N ASN A 27 -14.59 5.39 0.49
CA ASN A 27 -15.50 6.05 1.43
C ASN A 27 -15.27 5.58 2.87
N GLN A 28 -14.58 4.46 3.06
CA GLN A 28 -14.14 4.02 4.38
C GLN A 28 -13.09 4.98 4.96
N PRO A 29 -13.03 5.15 6.29
CA PRO A 29 -11.94 5.89 6.91
C PRO A 29 -10.59 5.29 6.53
N PHE A 30 -9.68 6.13 6.03
CA PHE A 30 -8.34 5.72 5.63
C PHE A 30 -7.24 6.70 6.05
N ARG A 31 -6.03 6.18 6.19
CA ARG A 31 -4.78 6.93 6.38
C ARG A 31 -3.79 6.53 5.31
N VAL A 32 -2.96 7.46 4.85
CA VAL A 32 -1.93 7.19 3.83
C VAL A 32 -0.55 7.34 4.44
N TYR A 33 0.27 6.31 4.29
CA TYR A 33 1.64 6.20 4.75
C TYR A 33 2.54 6.13 3.53
N ALA A 34 3.54 7.00 3.45
CA ALA A 34 4.34 7.15 2.25
C ALA A 34 5.84 7.04 2.49
N PHE A 35 6.54 6.38 1.57
CA PHE A 35 7.97 6.58 1.39
C PHE A 35 8.20 7.50 0.20
N LEU A 36 8.88 8.63 0.40
CA LEU A 36 9.13 9.66 -0.62
C LEU A 36 10.61 9.68 -0.97
N ASN A 37 11.05 8.75 -1.83
CA ASN A 37 12.47 8.61 -2.18
C ASN A 37 12.84 9.49 -3.37
N ASP A 38 13.79 10.41 -3.15
CA ASP A 38 14.29 11.33 -4.19
C ASP A 38 13.17 12.12 -4.90
N VAL A 39 12.03 12.31 -4.22
CA VAL A 39 10.88 13.02 -4.79
C VAL A 39 11.24 14.51 -4.89
N PRO A 40 11.17 15.12 -6.08
CA PRO A 40 11.41 16.56 -6.22
C PRO A 40 10.34 17.35 -5.45
N ASN A 41 10.72 18.51 -4.90
CA ASN A 41 9.82 19.40 -4.14
C ASN A 41 9.09 18.70 -2.98
N VAL A 42 9.73 17.71 -2.33
CA VAL A 42 9.12 16.87 -1.27
C VAL A 42 8.46 17.68 -0.15
N GLU A 43 8.97 18.87 0.17
CA GLU A 43 8.40 19.77 1.18
C GLU A 43 6.96 20.19 0.89
N GLU A 44 6.58 20.28 -0.39
CA GLU A 44 5.21 20.62 -0.83
C GLU A 44 4.23 19.45 -0.66
N HIS A 45 4.75 18.23 -0.58
CA HIS A 45 3.94 17.00 -0.60
C HIS A 45 3.94 16.24 0.73
N LYS A 46 5.02 16.26 1.51
CA LYS A 46 5.21 15.38 2.67
C LYS A 46 4.10 15.50 3.73
N ASN A 47 3.56 16.70 3.93
CA ASN A 47 2.51 16.97 4.91
C ASN A 47 1.10 16.53 4.44
N LYS A 48 0.97 16.00 3.22
CA LYS A 48 -0.29 15.45 2.69
C LYS A 48 -0.57 14.03 3.20
N PHE A 49 0.45 13.37 3.76
CA PHE A 49 0.37 11.99 4.26
C PHE A 49 0.20 11.97 5.78
N PHE A 50 -0.46 10.93 6.31
CA PHE A 50 -0.54 10.72 7.76
C PHE A 50 0.85 10.43 8.35
N TYR A 51 1.65 9.67 7.61
CA TYR A 51 3.06 9.41 7.91
C TYR A 51 3.86 9.48 6.61
N TYR A 52 5.07 10.02 6.68
CA TYR A 52 6.01 9.99 5.58
C TYR A 52 7.43 9.65 6.06
N ASN A 53 8.23 9.08 5.18
CA ASN A 53 9.67 8.90 5.37
C ASN A 53 10.44 9.28 4.10
N THR A 54 11.61 9.91 4.24
CA THR A 54 12.48 10.36 3.14
C THR A 54 13.89 9.78 3.22
N GLU A 55 14.14 8.80 4.10
CA GLU A 55 15.45 8.15 4.23
C GLU A 55 15.84 7.44 2.92
N ASP A 56 17.14 7.41 2.61
CA ASP A 56 17.65 6.74 1.42
C ASP A 56 17.74 5.22 1.63
N ILE A 57 16.57 4.57 1.66
CA ILE A 57 16.44 3.11 1.66
C ILE A 57 16.27 2.63 0.21
N LYS A 58 17.34 1.99 -0.31
CA LYS A 58 17.37 1.49 -1.69
C LYS A 58 16.42 0.32 -1.93
N SER A 59 16.26 -0.57 -0.95
CA SER A 59 15.44 -1.78 -1.10
C SER A 59 13.95 -1.45 -1.08
N HIS A 60 13.25 -1.73 -2.17
CA HIS A 60 11.80 -1.52 -2.28
C HIS A 60 11.00 -2.41 -1.30
N PRO A 61 11.27 -3.73 -1.18
CA PRO A 61 10.62 -4.57 -0.17
C PRO A 61 10.75 -4.06 1.27
N ILE A 62 11.96 -3.63 1.66
CA ILE A 62 12.20 -3.12 3.02
C ILE A 62 11.31 -1.90 3.30
N LYS A 63 11.13 -1.00 2.33
CA LYS A 63 10.25 0.16 2.50
C LYS A 63 8.79 -0.25 2.68
N LEU A 64 8.29 -1.21 1.90
CA LEU A 64 6.92 -1.71 2.07
C LEU A 64 6.73 -2.35 3.45
N ASN A 65 7.68 -3.17 3.90
CA ASN A 65 7.64 -3.79 5.21
C ASN A 65 7.66 -2.76 6.34
N LEU A 66 8.52 -1.74 6.26
CA LEU A 66 8.57 -0.67 7.26
C LEU A 66 7.26 0.11 7.34
N LEU A 67 6.64 0.41 6.19
CA LEU A 67 5.31 1.05 6.18
C LEU A 67 4.25 0.14 6.81
N ALA A 68 4.29 -1.16 6.54
CA ALA A 68 3.38 -2.13 7.12
C ALA A 68 3.55 -2.24 8.64
N ASP A 69 4.78 -2.27 9.14
CA ASP A 69 5.07 -2.28 10.58
C ASP A 69 4.52 -1.01 11.25
N ILE A 70 4.80 0.16 10.69
CA ILE A 70 4.33 1.46 11.22
C ILE A 70 2.81 1.52 11.21
N ALA A 71 2.17 1.10 10.12
CA ALA A 71 0.72 1.05 10.03
C ALA A 71 0.11 0.02 10.99
N GLY A 72 0.72 -1.14 11.14
CA GLY A 72 0.31 -2.19 12.07
C GLY A 72 0.39 -1.74 13.53
N PHE A 73 1.45 -1.02 13.92
CA PHE A 73 1.55 -0.41 15.26
C PHE A 73 0.53 0.72 15.48
N ALA A 74 0.16 1.44 14.42
CA ALA A 74 -0.81 2.53 14.48
C ALA A 74 -2.28 2.07 14.33
N ALA A 75 -2.51 0.79 14.01
CA ALA A 75 -3.84 0.21 13.90
C ALA A 75 -4.47 0.10 15.29
N GLU A 76 -5.70 0.57 15.42
CA GLU A 76 -6.44 0.53 16.70
C GLU A 76 -7.30 -0.75 16.79
N ASN A 77 -7.51 -1.44 15.67
CA ASN A 77 -8.32 -2.64 15.57
C ASN A 77 -7.60 -3.72 14.74
N ASP A 78 -7.59 -4.95 15.24
CA ASP A 78 -7.03 -6.12 14.54
C ASP A 78 -7.73 -6.45 13.20
N ASN A 79 -8.94 -5.93 13.00
CA ASN A 79 -9.70 -6.01 11.75
C ASN A 79 -9.48 -4.82 10.81
N ASP A 80 -8.57 -3.90 11.14
CA ASP A 80 -8.10 -2.90 10.18
C ASP A 80 -7.39 -3.58 9.01
N TYR A 81 -7.32 -2.87 7.88
CA TYR A 81 -6.76 -3.38 6.63
C TYR A 81 -5.49 -2.64 6.26
N LEU A 82 -4.48 -3.36 5.80
CA LEU A 82 -3.36 -2.80 5.04
C LEU A 82 -3.72 -2.81 3.56
N MET A 83 -3.44 -1.73 2.84
CA MET A 83 -3.58 -1.64 1.39
C MET A 83 -2.27 -1.13 0.80
N PHE A 84 -1.46 -2.03 0.24
CA PHE A 84 -0.30 -1.68 -0.55
C PHE A 84 -0.76 -1.17 -1.92
N LEU A 85 -0.16 -0.06 -2.35
CA LEU A 85 -0.48 0.63 -3.59
C LEU A 85 0.81 1.21 -4.19
N ASP A 86 1.09 0.93 -5.46
CA ASP A 86 2.21 1.57 -6.16
C ASP A 86 1.97 3.09 -6.26
N GLY A 87 3.04 3.90 -6.30
CA GLY A 87 2.93 5.37 -6.30
C GLY A 87 2.12 5.94 -7.48
N ASP A 88 2.05 5.22 -8.59
CA ASP A 88 1.30 5.55 -9.80
C ASP A 88 -0.03 4.77 -9.95
N ALA A 89 -0.40 3.96 -8.96
CA ALA A 89 -1.67 3.23 -8.94
C ALA A 89 -2.72 3.97 -8.10
N PHE A 90 -3.96 4.02 -8.59
CA PHE A 90 -5.09 4.60 -7.86
C PHE A 90 -6.44 4.09 -8.39
N PRO A 91 -7.47 4.01 -7.53
CA PRO A 91 -8.80 3.63 -7.96
C PRO A 91 -9.48 4.72 -8.79
N ILE A 92 -10.14 4.33 -9.87
CA ILE A 92 -10.95 5.25 -10.71
C ILE A 92 -12.46 5.11 -10.48
N ASN A 93 -12.87 4.20 -9.60
CA ASN A 93 -14.25 3.98 -9.19
C ASN A 93 -14.24 3.48 -7.73
N SER A 94 -15.38 3.57 -7.05
CA SER A 94 -15.55 3.15 -5.67
C SER A 94 -15.00 1.74 -5.44
N LEU A 95 -14.06 1.61 -4.51
CA LEU A 95 -13.50 0.32 -4.11
C LEU A 95 -14.24 -0.31 -2.96
N ASP A 96 -15.10 0.42 -2.27
CA ASP A 96 -15.71 -0.03 -1.03
C ASP A 96 -16.36 -1.41 -1.17
N ASP A 97 -17.28 -1.57 -2.12
CA ASP A 97 -17.98 -2.85 -2.28
C ASP A 97 -17.03 -3.97 -2.69
N LEU A 98 -16.13 -3.71 -3.65
CA LEU A 98 -15.21 -4.75 -4.13
C LEU A 98 -14.21 -5.16 -3.04
N PHE A 99 -13.55 -4.18 -2.43
CA PHE A 99 -12.52 -4.39 -1.43
C PHE A 99 -13.10 -4.96 -0.14
N ILE A 100 -14.17 -4.38 0.41
CA ILE A 100 -14.76 -4.84 1.66
C ILE A 100 -15.33 -6.25 1.48
N ASN A 101 -16.14 -6.51 0.45
CA ASN A 101 -16.70 -7.84 0.24
C ASN A 101 -15.61 -8.89 0.03
N THR A 102 -14.51 -8.54 -0.64
CA THR A 102 -13.38 -9.47 -0.80
C THR A 102 -12.67 -9.69 0.53
N MET A 103 -12.33 -8.64 1.27
CA MET A 103 -11.59 -8.74 2.53
C MET A 103 -12.44 -9.33 3.68
N GLU A 104 -13.76 -9.28 3.62
CA GLU A 104 -14.63 -9.99 4.57
C GLU A 104 -14.48 -11.52 4.42
N ASN A 105 -14.43 -12.00 3.18
CA ASN A 105 -14.39 -13.43 2.86
C ASN A 105 -12.97 -14.01 2.76
N TYR A 106 -11.97 -13.16 2.49
CA TYR A 106 -10.60 -13.59 2.25
C TYR A 106 -9.60 -12.77 3.10
N PRO A 107 -8.53 -13.40 3.61
CA PRO A 107 -7.52 -12.71 4.42
C PRO A 107 -6.59 -11.80 3.60
N LEU A 108 -6.54 -12.02 2.29
CA LEU A 108 -5.69 -11.35 1.31
C LEU A 108 -6.49 -11.16 0.01
N ALA A 109 -6.32 -10.01 -0.63
CA ALA A 109 -6.78 -9.73 -1.99
C ALA A 109 -5.69 -8.99 -2.74
N ALA A 110 -5.39 -9.35 -3.98
CA ALA A 110 -4.40 -8.63 -4.77
C ALA A 110 -4.70 -8.68 -6.26
N VAL A 111 -4.20 -7.68 -6.99
CA VAL A 111 -4.13 -7.74 -8.44
C VAL A 111 -3.11 -8.80 -8.85
N GLN A 112 -3.53 -9.67 -9.75
CA GLN A 112 -2.65 -10.60 -10.45
C GLN A 112 -2.24 -9.98 -11.79
N ARG A 113 -0.93 -9.89 -12.03
CA ARG A 113 -0.36 -9.35 -13.28
C ARG A 113 0.01 -10.49 -14.22
N LEU A 114 -0.98 -11.02 -14.94
CA LEU A 114 -0.80 -12.16 -15.85
C LEU A 114 0.22 -11.87 -16.96
N GLU A 115 0.41 -10.61 -17.33
CA GLU A 115 1.42 -10.17 -18.29
C GLU A 115 2.87 -10.40 -17.80
N ASN A 116 3.07 -10.62 -16.50
CA ASN A 116 4.37 -10.97 -15.92
C ASN A 116 4.62 -12.49 -15.94
N ASN A 117 4.36 -13.17 -17.07
CA ASN A 117 4.51 -14.61 -17.24
C ASN A 117 3.72 -15.45 -16.21
N ASP A 118 2.44 -15.13 -16.01
CA ASP A 118 1.57 -15.82 -15.04
C ASP A 118 2.10 -15.79 -13.59
N ASP A 119 2.78 -14.70 -13.21
CA ASP A 119 3.27 -14.51 -11.85
C ASP A 119 2.11 -14.69 -10.84
N ILE A 120 2.29 -15.66 -9.95
CA ILE A 120 1.33 -16.01 -8.91
C ILE A 120 1.55 -15.16 -7.65
N GLN A 121 2.62 -14.37 -7.60
CA GLN A 121 2.91 -13.48 -6.48
C GLN A 121 1.90 -12.31 -6.46
N PRO A 122 1.28 -12.02 -5.30
CA PRO A 122 0.48 -10.80 -5.12
C PRO A 122 1.28 -9.56 -5.50
N HIS A 123 0.77 -8.70 -6.38
CA HIS A 123 1.51 -7.51 -6.78
C HIS A 123 1.17 -6.30 -5.87
N PRO A 124 2.16 -5.50 -5.44
CA PRO A 124 1.91 -4.35 -4.55
C PRO A 124 1.16 -3.18 -5.22
N CYS A 125 1.00 -3.20 -6.55
CA CYS A 125 0.19 -2.20 -7.29
C CYS A 125 -1.23 -2.07 -6.76
N PHE A 126 -1.77 -3.15 -6.18
CA PHE A 126 -3.00 -3.13 -5.39
C PHE A 126 -3.09 -4.44 -4.59
N CYS A 127 -2.74 -4.41 -3.31
CA CYS A 127 -2.74 -5.59 -2.45
C CYS A 127 -3.29 -5.26 -1.06
N GLY A 128 -4.35 -5.96 -0.65
CA GLY A 128 -5.05 -5.82 0.61
C GLY A 128 -4.76 -6.97 1.57
N TRP A 129 -4.53 -6.66 2.83
CA TRP A 129 -4.38 -7.62 3.93
C TRP A 129 -5.19 -7.20 5.14
N LYS A 130 -5.70 -8.15 5.93
CA LYS A 130 -6.07 -7.88 7.32
C LYS A 130 -4.79 -7.66 8.14
N VAL A 131 -4.74 -6.62 8.97
CA VAL A 131 -3.59 -6.32 9.83
C VAL A 131 -3.23 -7.52 10.71
N SER A 132 -4.23 -8.13 11.37
CA SER A 132 -4.04 -9.33 12.18
C SER A 132 -3.41 -10.50 11.43
N VAL A 133 -3.79 -10.70 10.15
CA VAL A 133 -3.24 -11.79 9.35
C VAL A 133 -1.80 -11.47 8.94
N TRP A 134 -1.54 -10.27 8.42
CA TRP A 134 -0.19 -9.83 8.05
C TRP A 134 0.80 -10.02 9.22
N ASN A 135 0.42 -9.54 10.40
CA ASN A 135 1.24 -9.68 11.61
C ASN A 135 1.38 -11.15 12.03
N GLY A 136 0.29 -11.92 11.98
CA GLY A 136 0.28 -13.33 12.38
C GLY A 136 1.17 -14.24 11.53
N VAL A 137 1.35 -13.92 10.25
CA VAL A 137 2.25 -14.67 9.35
C VAL A 137 3.65 -14.07 9.23
N CYS A 138 3.91 -12.97 9.95
CA CYS A 138 5.12 -12.16 9.79
C CYS A 138 5.34 -11.76 8.32
N GLY A 139 4.34 -11.10 7.72
CA GLY A 139 4.34 -10.72 6.30
C GLY A 139 5.61 -9.99 5.87
N ASP A 140 6.10 -10.34 4.69
CA ASP A 140 7.37 -9.85 4.14
C ASP A 140 7.29 -9.77 2.61
N TRP A 141 7.68 -8.62 2.04
CA TRP A 141 7.80 -8.40 0.61
C TRP A 141 9.15 -8.82 0.01
N ALA A 142 10.10 -9.27 0.82
CA ALA A 142 11.36 -9.81 0.34
C ALA A 142 11.12 -10.98 -0.62
N HIS A 143 12.03 -11.17 -1.57
CA HIS A 143 11.93 -12.28 -2.51
C HIS A 143 11.88 -13.60 -1.73
N GLY A 144 10.99 -14.50 -2.14
CA GLY A 144 10.99 -15.87 -1.62
C GLY A 144 12.29 -16.59 -1.97
N GLY A 145 12.61 -17.64 -1.21
CA GLY A 145 13.72 -18.55 -1.53
C GLY A 145 13.43 -19.50 -2.69
N ILE A 146 12.17 -19.60 -3.13
CA ILE A 146 11.75 -20.39 -4.28
C ILE A 146 11.50 -19.42 -5.43
N THR A 147 12.34 -19.54 -6.47
CA THR A 147 12.12 -18.90 -7.76
C THR A 147 11.73 -20.02 -8.73
N TRP A 148 10.62 -19.85 -9.45
CA TRP A 148 10.13 -20.80 -10.47
C TRP A 148 10.73 -20.49 -11.83
#